data_AF-A0A6G0TCK0-F1
#
_entry.id   AF-A0A6G0TCK0-F1
#
_cell.length_a   1.000
_cell.length_b   1.000
_cell.length_c   1.000
_cell.angle_alpha   90.00
_cell.angle_beta   90.00
_cell.angle_gamma   90.00
#
_symmetry.space_group_name_H-M   'P 1'
#
loop_
_entity.id
_entity.type
_entity.pdbx_description
1 polymer ?
#
loop_
_entity_poly.entity_id
_entity_poly.type
_entity_poly.pdbx_seq_one_letter_code
_entity_poly.pdbx_strand_id
1 'polypeptide(L)'
;MNLNHNSRICATHFNSDDIITTHPIEKQLVISEDSDKYFHLYEELFDMSDMTNILSIYELKTVEDLENMLSTFENLKVCPGLTNKTDFQKVKSTFSPYQYIETLERFRHAQCTKIASNESSGICNLCKKLYYSMRQKLLRLKHNKPIESYYSPRKQKRIKILQAIQEIRRLKNALSDVHLQMQNVSDTSLKESLANSGVSDIQSEHIKDIFAAAKIKNSKGRRYSENWMMLCLLFQIRSPSGYKFLREQNIIPLPCVNTIRKHLLAIQIGCGFDINFFKLFKKKFSVKTEYQKKGILVLDEIFLRLSIAVNSRTLTYSDLEDFGDEVKGDCKEADKADHGLVLMWQSLAENFTQPIAVFASKGPVKGIDLAKLVIKAIMLLEDGGGHIVGLTSNEASTNRYMWKELGICPSIEEFKNHYENPFDNTRKVFIHLSKPYIKWSDFHDLFLNEAQSLLKVCPKLTTHHFELNNFSKMKVKYATQLFSSSVAVGMKFYREKGLKALQDSHESELFAITLNNMFEALNCRFSAEGIRKNSKDL
;
A
#
# COMPACT_ATOMS: atom_id res chain seq x y z
N MET A 1 -31.47 0.95 66.87
CA MET A 1 -32.75 1.53 66.41
C MET A 1 -33.66 0.40 65.94
N ASN A 2 -34.94 0.47 66.25
CA ASN A 2 -35.94 -0.60 66.13
C ASN A 2 -35.88 -1.38 64.79
N LEU A 3 -35.46 -2.64 64.88
CA LEU A 3 -35.44 -3.59 63.77
C LEU A 3 -36.80 -4.27 63.65
N ASN A 4 -37.43 -4.12 62.49
CA ASN A 4 -38.64 -4.85 62.11
C ASN A 4 -38.32 -6.35 61.99
N HIS A 5 -39.14 -7.17 62.64
CA HIS A 5 -38.87 -8.58 62.97
C HIS A 5 -38.83 -9.60 61.79
N ASN A 6 -38.68 -9.19 60.52
CA ASN A 6 -38.85 -10.09 59.37
C ASN A 6 -37.68 -10.18 58.37
N SER A 7 -36.50 -9.62 58.64
CA SER A 7 -35.29 -9.85 57.84
C SER A 7 -34.14 -10.34 58.73
N ARG A 8 -33.90 -11.67 58.76
CA ARG A 8 -32.67 -12.23 59.35
C ARG A 8 -31.61 -12.28 58.25
N ILE A 9 -30.66 -11.34 58.27
CA ILE A 9 -29.39 -11.52 57.56
C ILE A 9 -28.56 -12.49 58.40
N CYS A 10 -28.42 -13.74 57.97
CA CYS A 10 -27.47 -14.67 58.57
C CYS A 10 -26.07 -14.35 58.01
N ALA A 11 -25.24 -13.67 58.79
CA ALA A 11 -23.80 -13.59 58.54
C ALA A 11 -23.11 -14.60 59.44
N THR A 12 -22.69 -15.74 58.89
CA THR A 12 -22.01 -16.79 59.66
C THR A 12 -20.82 -17.35 58.88
N HIS A 13 -19.63 -17.34 59.50
CA HIS A 13 -18.44 -18.07 59.06
C HIS A 13 -18.62 -19.54 59.46
N PHE A 14 -18.88 -20.45 58.52
CA PHE A 14 -18.85 -21.90 58.80
C PHE A 14 -18.43 -22.71 57.56
N ASN A 15 -17.68 -23.77 57.84
CA ASN A 15 -17.33 -24.83 56.91
C ASN A 15 -18.59 -25.46 56.32
N SER A 16 -18.53 -25.77 55.02
CA SER A 16 -19.57 -26.41 54.24
C SER A 16 -19.87 -27.81 54.75
N ASP A 17 -20.79 -27.93 55.70
CA ASP A 17 -21.73 -29.03 55.88
C ASP A 17 -22.64 -28.68 57.09
N ASP A 18 -23.95 -28.85 56.93
CA ASP A 18 -25.03 -28.68 57.92
C ASP A 18 -25.66 -27.29 58.17
N ILE A 19 -26.52 -26.85 57.22
CA ILE A 19 -27.77 -26.14 57.55
C ILE A 19 -28.90 -26.62 56.62
N ILE A 20 -29.83 -27.44 57.14
CA ILE A 20 -31.15 -27.66 56.51
C ILE A 20 -32.12 -26.65 57.14
N THR A 21 -32.28 -25.48 56.51
CA THR A 21 -33.39 -24.57 56.83
C THR A 21 -34.62 -24.94 56.01
N THR A 22 -35.74 -25.19 56.69
CA THR A 22 -37.04 -25.54 56.07
C THR A 22 -37.78 -24.34 55.46
N HIS A 23 -37.13 -23.18 55.30
CA HIS A 23 -37.72 -21.95 54.75
C HIS A 23 -36.85 -21.38 53.61
N PRO A 24 -37.45 -20.96 52.48
CA PRO A 24 -36.73 -20.45 51.33
C PRO A 24 -36.02 -19.12 51.65
N ILE A 25 -34.70 -19.08 51.46
CA ILE A 25 -33.89 -17.87 51.70
C ILE A 25 -34.00 -16.93 50.48
N GLU A 26 -34.52 -15.72 50.68
CA GLU A 26 -34.72 -14.74 49.59
C GLU A 26 -33.40 -14.10 49.11
N LYS A 27 -32.53 -13.75 50.05
CA LYS A 27 -31.22 -13.13 49.81
C LYS A 27 -30.19 -13.78 50.71
N GLN A 28 -29.06 -14.18 50.15
CA GLN A 28 -27.95 -14.75 50.88
C GLN A 28 -26.64 -14.15 50.36
N LEU A 29 -25.76 -13.79 51.27
CA LEU A 29 -24.39 -13.38 50.97
C LEU A 29 -23.46 -14.41 51.59
N VAL A 30 -22.63 -15.04 50.76
CA VAL A 30 -21.57 -15.96 51.19
C VAL A 30 -20.24 -15.27 50.95
N ILE A 31 -19.39 -15.22 51.98
CA ILE A 31 -18.03 -14.70 51.89
C ILE A 31 -17.10 -15.89 52.11
N SER A 32 -16.23 -16.17 51.13
CA SER A 32 -15.23 -17.25 51.24
C SER A 32 -14.07 -16.86 52.15
N GLU A 33 -13.26 -17.84 52.54
CA GLU A 33 -12.02 -17.60 53.32
C GLU A 33 -11.03 -16.70 52.57
N ASP A 34 -11.02 -16.76 51.23
CA ASP A 34 -10.22 -15.91 50.35
C ASP A 34 -10.82 -14.49 50.15
N SER A 35 -11.86 -14.14 50.91
CA SER A 35 -12.59 -12.87 50.83
C SER A 35 -13.38 -12.62 49.53
N ASP A 36 -13.63 -13.67 48.73
CA ASP A 36 -14.54 -13.61 47.59
C ASP A 36 -15.99 -13.57 48.07
N LYS A 37 -16.84 -12.83 47.33
CA LYS A 37 -18.22 -12.55 47.72
C LYS A 37 -19.18 -13.12 46.70
N TYR A 38 -20.07 -14.01 47.15
CA TYR A 38 -21.10 -14.60 46.33
C TYR A 38 -22.47 -14.13 46.83
N PHE A 39 -23.19 -13.41 45.96
CA PHE A 39 -24.55 -12.98 46.21
C PHE A 39 -25.51 -14.01 45.62
N HIS A 40 -26.43 -14.51 46.43
CA HIS A 40 -27.45 -15.46 46.03
C HIS A 40 -28.84 -14.85 46.21
N LEU A 41 -29.69 -15.02 45.20
CA LEU A 41 -31.11 -14.64 45.24
C LEU A 41 -31.96 -15.87 44.94
N TYR A 42 -32.78 -16.29 45.91
CA TYR A 42 -33.54 -17.54 45.85
C TYR A 42 -32.66 -18.75 45.48
N GLU A 43 -31.57 -18.94 46.24
CA GLU A 43 -30.60 -20.06 46.12
C GLU A 43 -29.77 -20.10 44.81
N GLU A 44 -30.03 -19.22 43.85
CA GLU A 44 -29.24 -19.08 42.62
C GLU A 44 -28.22 -17.93 42.73
N LEU A 45 -27.00 -18.17 42.23
CA LEU A 45 -25.92 -17.19 42.20
C LEU A 45 -26.30 -16.00 41.30
N PHE A 46 -26.13 -14.79 41.81
CA PHE A 46 -26.48 -13.55 41.16
C PHE A 46 -25.23 -12.71 40.96
N ASP A 47 -24.93 -12.39 39.70
CA ASP A 47 -23.81 -11.53 39.37
C ASP A 47 -24.21 -10.06 39.54
N MET A 48 -23.54 -9.38 40.46
CA MET A 48 -23.76 -7.95 40.72
C MET A 48 -23.23 -7.05 39.59
N SER A 49 -22.42 -7.59 38.67
CA SER A 49 -21.89 -6.90 37.48
C SER A 49 -22.99 -6.30 36.59
N ASP A 50 -24.16 -6.94 36.52
CA ASP A 50 -25.28 -6.52 35.66
C ASP A 50 -25.99 -5.24 36.16
N MET A 51 -25.66 -4.76 37.37
CA MET A 51 -26.20 -3.54 37.98
C MET A 51 -25.22 -2.35 37.85
N THR A 52 -24.64 -2.18 36.65
CA THR A 52 -23.61 -1.18 36.30
C THR A 52 -23.90 0.29 36.62
N ASN A 53 -25.12 0.65 37.05
CA ASN A 53 -25.47 2.03 37.39
C ASN A 53 -25.72 2.31 38.88
N ILE A 54 -25.54 1.34 39.80
CA ILE A 54 -25.86 1.57 41.23
C ILE A 54 -24.75 1.15 42.21
N LEU A 55 -23.71 0.42 41.80
CA LEU A 55 -22.64 -0.01 42.72
C LEU A 55 -21.25 0.15 42.12
N SER A 56 -20.58 1.26 42.41
CA SER A 56 -19.13 1.42 42.27
C SER A 56 -18.41 0.74 43.44
N ILE A 57 -18.55 -0.58 43.55
CA ILE A 57 -17.93 -1.37 44.63
C ILE A 57 -17.17 -2.53 44.02
N TYR A 58 -16.02 -2.24 43.43
CA TYR A 58 -15.04 -3.28 43.07
C TYR A 58 -13.77 -3.25 43.94
N GLU A 59 -13.64 -2.31 44.90
CA GLU A 59 -12.61 -2.37 45.94
C GLU A 59 -13.20 -1.88 47.28
N LEU A 60 -13.57 -2.79 48.19
CA LEU A 60 -13.88 -2.40 49.58
C LEU A 60 -12.55 -2.03 50.25
N LYS A 61 -12.33 -0.75 50.58
CA LYS A 61 -11.12 -0.31 51.28
C LYS A 61 -11.37 -0.07 52.77
N THR A 62 -12.63 0.12 53.16
CA THR A 62 -13.02 0.45 54.54
C THR A 62 -14.21 -0.39 55.03
N VAL A 63 -14.40 -0.45 56.35
CA VAL A 63 -15.57 -1.11 56.99
C VAL A 63 -16.88 -0.39 56.61
N GLU A 64 -16.83 0.92 56.38
CA GLU A 64 -17.98 1.73 55.96
C GLU A 64 -18.48 1.35 54.56
N ASP A 65 -17.57 0.96 53.65
CA ASP A 65 -17.93 0.44 52.32
C ASP A 65 -18.70 -0.90 52.43
N LEU A 66 -18.34 -1.74 53.42
CA LEU A 66 -19.02 -3.01 53.67
C LEU A 66 -20.43 -2.78 54.21
N GLU A 67 -20.60 -1.85 55.15
CA GLU A 67 -21.91 -1.45 55.68
C GLU A 67 -22.80 -0.85 54.58
N ASN A 68 -22.23 0.00 53.70
CA ASN A 68 -22.94 0.54 52.55
C ASN A 68 -23.37 -0.56 51.56
N MET A 69 -22.51 -1.54 51.30
CA MET A 69 -22.84 -2.66 50.42
C MET A 69 -23.95 -3.55 51.02
N LEU A 70 -23.86 -3.88 52.31
CA LEU A 70 -24.88 -4.66 53.02
C LEU A 70 -26.22 -3.92 53.07
N SER A 71 -26.21 -2.62 53.37
CA SER A 71 -27.42 -1.80 53.37
C SER A 71 -28.06 -1.71 51.98
N THR A 72 -27.24 -1.62 50.92
CA THR A 72 -27.74 -1.62 49.54
C THR A 72 -28.37 -2.97 49.20
N PHE A 73 -27.71 -4.08 49.55
CA PHE A 73 -28.20 -5.42 49.29
C PHE A 73 -29.48 -5.72 50.08
N GLU A 74 -29.59 -5.27 51.34
CA GLU A 74 -30.80 -5.39 52.16
C GLU A 74 -31.98 -4.62 51.55
N ASN A 75 -31.74 -3.41 51.03
CA ASN A 75 -32.77 -2.55 50.44
C ASN A 75 -33.18 -2.94 49.00
N LEU A 76 -32.46 -3.85 48.33
CA LEU A 76 -32.83 -4.30 46.99
C LEU A 76 -34.21 -4.98 46.98
N LYS A 77 -35.18 -4.42 46.25
CA LYS A 77 -36.49 -5.05 46.09
C LYS A 77 -36.39 -6.24 45.13
N VAL A 78 -36.55 -7.45 45.64
CA VAL A 78 -36.54 -8.66 44.80
C VAL A 78 -37.96 -8.93 44.33
N CYS A 79 -38.10 -9.33 43.06
CA CYS A 79 -39.38 -9.74 42.50
C CYS A 79 -39.83 -11.03 43.20
N PRO A 80 -41.02 -11.08 43.84
CA PRO A 80 -41.49 -12.26 44.54
C PRO A 80 -41.96 -13.36 43.59
N GLY A 81 -42.11 -13.07 42.29
CA GLY A 81 -42.75 -13.98 41.34
C GLY A 81 -44.27 -14.04 41.52
N LEU A 82 -44.90 -15.06 40.93
CA LEU A 82 -46.34 -15.30 41.05
C LEU A 82 -46.58 -16.43 42.05
N THR A 83 -47.41 -16.18 43.05
CA THR A 83 -47.81 -17.17 44.05
C THR A 83 -48.59 -18.31 43.38
N ASN A 84 -48.30 -19.55 43.79
CA ASN A 84 -48.94 -20.77 43.31
C ASN A 84 -50.40 -20.85 43.79
N LYS A 85 -51.28 -20.01 43.21
CA LYS A 85 -52.72 -20.20 43.35
C LYS A 85 -53.06 -21.47 42.58
N THR A 86 -53.82 -22.37 43.21
CA THR A 86 -54.30 -23.65 42.64
C THR A 86 -54.91 -23.51 41.25
N ASP A 87 -55.45 -22.33 40.92
CA ASP A 87 -55.92 -21.99 39.58
C ASP A 87 -54.82 -22.00 38.52
N PHE A 88 -53.62 -21.48 38.79
CA PHE A 88 -52.53 -21.40 37.80
C PHE A 88 -51.98 -22.77 37.38
N GLN A 89 -52.09 -23.78 38.25
CA GLN A 89 -51.69 -25.16 37.92
C GLN A 89 -52.51 -25.75 36.75
N LYS A 90 -53.78 -25.35 36.61
CA LYS A 90 -54.66 -25.82 35.50
C LYS A 90 -54.18 -25.37 34.11
N VAL A 91 -53.36 -24.34 34.03
CA VAL A 91 -52.87 -23.75 32.76
C VAL A 91 -51.39 -24.02 32.53
N LYS A 92 -50.70 -24.62 33.52
CA LYS A 92 -49.26 -24.91 33.52
C LYS A 92 -48.82 -25.69 32.29
N SER A 93 -49.58 -26.70 31.88
CA SER A 93 -49.31 -27.54 30.70
C SER A 93 -49.37 -26.80 29.36
N THR A 94 -49.96 -25.59 29.30
CA THR A 94 -50.09 -24.81 28.06
C THR A 94 -48.98 -23.79 27.84
N PHE A 95 -48.01 -23.73 28.75
CA PHE A 95 -46.83 -22.88 28.62
C PHE A 95 -45.62 -23.75 28.33
N SER A 96 -44.80 -23.31 27.38
CA SER A 96 -43.52 -23.96 27.09
C SER A 96 -42.53 -23.72 28.22
N PRO A 97 -41.60 -24.65 28.51
CA PRO A 97 -40.54 -24.46 29.52
C PRO A 97 -39.68 -23.21 29.28
N TYR A 98 -39.65 -22.66 28.06
CA TYR A 98 -38.94 -21.41 27.76
C TYR A 98 -39.71 -20.13 28.18
N GLN A 99 -40.94 -20.25 28.69
CA GLN A 99 -41.78 -19.09 29.05
C GLN A 99 -41.86 -18.87 30.57
N TYR A 100 -41.65 -19.90 31.38
CA TYR A 100 -41.68 -19.80 32.83
C TYR A 100 -40.68 -20.75 33.51
N ILE A 101 -40.25 -20.39 34.71
CA ILE A 101 -39.43 -21.20 35.62
C ILE A 101 -40.17 -21.26 36.96
N GLU A 102 -40.16 -22.42 37.61
CA GLU A 102 -40.70 -22.61 38.96
C GLU A 102 -39.54 -22.68 39.94
N THR A 103 -39.44 -21.69 40.83
CA THR A 103 -38.41 -21.60 41.87
C THR A 103 -39.13 -21.46 43.21
N LEU A 104 -38.86 -22.38 44.15
CA LEU A 104 -39.39 -22.36 45.52
C LEU A 104 -40.93 -22.17 45.54
N GLU A 105 -41.64 -23.01 44.78
CA GLU A 105 -43.11 -23.00 44.61
C GLU A 105 -43.70 -21.69 44.08
N ARG A 106 -42.93 -20.88 43.34
CA ARG A 106 -43.43 -19.66 42.69
C ARG A 106 -43.14 -19.67 41.20
N PHE A 107 -44.09 -19.19 40.39
CA PHE A 107 -43.92 -19.07 38.96
C PHE A 107 -43.22 -17.75 38.61
N ARG A 108 -42.11 -17.83 37.86
CA ARG A 108 -41.38 -16.69 37.29
C ARG A 108 -41.36 -16.78 35.78
N HIS A 109 -41.24 -15.65 35.10
CA HIS A 109 -40.92 -15.65 33.67
C HIS A 109 -39.49 -16.20 33.48
N ALA A 110 -39.24 -16.96 32.40
CA ALA A 110 -37.94 -17.60 32.19
C ALA A 110 -36.76 -16.60 32.17
N GLN A 111 -37.01 -15.39 31.67
CA GLN A 111 -36.04 -14.28 31.64
C GLN A 111 -36.29 -13.24 32.75
N CYS A 112 -36.80 -13.64 33.91
CA CYS A 112 -37.04 -12.71 35.02
C CYS A 112 -35.73 -12.08 35.49
N THR A 113 -35.66 -10.75 35.47
CA THR A 113 -34.50 -9.96 35.95
C THR A 113 -34.25 -10.06 37.46
N LYS A 114 -35.11 -10.79 38.19
CA LYS A 114 -35.14 -11.00 39.66
C LYS A 114 -35.24 -9.74 40.53
N ILE A 115 -34.85 -8.56 40.05
CA ILE A 115 -34.94 -7.28 40.73
C ILE A 115 -36.20 -6.54 40.27
N ALA A 116 -36.90 -5.92 41.23
CA ALA A 116 -38.13 -5.14 41.02
C ALA A 116 -37.85 -3.64 41.21
N SER A 117 -36.82 -3.13 40.52
CA SER A 117 -36.23 -1.81 40.82
C SER A 117 -37.14 -0.61 40.51
N ASN A 118 -38.24 -0.74 39.75
CA ASN A 118 -39.02 0.42 39.29
C ASN A 118 -40.55 0.22 39.22
N GLU A 119 -41.17 -0.65 40.04
CA GLU A 119 -42.61 -0.90 39.93
C GLU A 119 -43.38 -0.83 41.27
N SER A 120 -44.51 -0.13 41.26
CA SER A 120 -45.44 0.04 42.40
C SER A 120 -46.04 -1.28 42.92
N SER A 121 -46.04 -2.33 42.09
CA SER A 121 -46.56 -3.66 42.44
C SER A 121 -45.50 -4.65 42.95
N GLY A 122 -44.22 -4.26 43.01
CA GLY A 122 -43.12 -5.13 43.48
C GLY A 122 -42.80 -6.34 42.59
N ILE A 123 -43.47 -6.50 41.44
CA ILE A 123 -43.27 -7.58 40.45
C ILE A 123 -42.65 -6.98 39.19
N CYS A 124 -41.67 -7.64 38.57
CA CYS A 124 -41.06 -7.15 37.32
C CYS A 124 -42.01 -7.25 36.11
N ASN A 125 -41.84 -6.36 35.13
CA ASN A 125 -42.62 -6.28 33.90
C ASN A 125 -42.80 -7.62 33.16
N LEU A 126 -41.77 -8.48 33.17
CA LEU A 126 -41.81 -9.79 32.52
C LEU A 126 -42.72 -10.77 33.29
N CYS A 127 -42.58 -10.85 34.61
CA CYS A 127 -43.49 -11.64 35.44
C CYS A 127 -44.93 -11.09 35.42
N LYS A 128 -45.09 -9.77 35.28
CA LYS A 128 -46.39 -9.11 35.11
C LYS A 128 -47.05 -9.49 33.78
N LYS A 129 -46.29 -9.55 32.69
CA LYS A 129 -46.77 -10.08 31.40
C LYS A 129 -47.17 -11.56 31.50
N LEU A 130 -46.37 -12.37 32.20
CA LEU A 130 -46.70 -13.77 32.46
C LEU A 130 -48.02 -13.89 33.23
N TYR A 131 -48.21 -13.08 34.27
CA TYR A 131 -49.45 -13.03 35.06
C TYR A 131 -50.67 -12.70 34.20
N TYR A 132 -50.58 -11.66 33.36
CA TYR A 132 -51.69 -11.32 32.46
C TYR A 132 -51.99 -12.43 31.45
N SER A 133 -50.97 -13.07 30.90
CA SER A 133 -51.10 -14.22 30.01
C SER A 133 -51.81 -15.40 30.70
N MET A 134 -51.35 -15.79 31.89
CA MET A 134 -51.95 -16.85 32.70
C MET A 134 -53.41 -16.53 33.07
N ARG A 135 -53.69 -15.30 33.51
CA ARG A 135 -55.04 -14.85 33.85
C ARG A 135 -55.98 -14.87 32.64
N GLN A 136 -55.52 -14.47 31.46
CA GLN A 136 -56.33 -14.49 30.23
C GLN A 136 -56.67 -15.92 29.81
N LYS A 137 -55.71 -16.85 29.87
CA LYS A 137 -55.96 -18.27 29.58
C LYS A 137 -56.92 -18.90 30.59
N LEU A 138 -56.81 -18.56 31.88
CA LEU A 138 -57.76 -18.97 32.92
C LEU A 138 -59.18 -18.48 32.66
N LEU A 139 -59.33 -17.21 32.25
CA LEU A 139 -60.62 -16.66 31.88
C LEU A 139 -61.22 -17.38 30.66
N ARG A 140 -60.40 -17.75 29.68
CA ARG A 140 -60.86 -18.54 28.52
C ARG A 140 -61.32 -19.94 28.90
N LEU A 141 -60.60 -20.62 29.79
CA LEU A 141 -61.01 -21.91 30.36
C LEU A 141 -62.35 -21.81 31.11
N LYS A 142 -62.54 -20.77 31.94
CA LYS A 142 -63.83 -20.52 32.62
C LYS A 142 -65.00 -20.29 31.65
N HIS A 143 -64.72 -19.80 30.45
CA HIS A 143 -65.73 -19.52 29.42
C HIS A 143 -65.78 -20.58 28.29
N ASN A 144 -65.17 -21.77 28.48
CA ASN A 144 -65.11 -22.84 27.47
C ASN A 144 -64.59 -22.39 26.08
N LYS A 145 -63.64 -21.45 26.04
CA LYS A 145 -62.99 -20.98 24.81
C LYS A 145 -61.62 -21.65 24.63
N PRO A 146 -61.17 -21.91 23.38
CA PRO A 146 -59.84 -22.48 23.13
C PRO A 146 -58.73 -21.56 23.68
N ILE A 147 -57.73 -22.20 24.29
CA ILE A 147 -56.62 -21.52 24.96
C ILE A 147 -55.72 -20.81 23.93
N GLU A 148 -55.53 -21.41 22.76
CA GLU A 148 -54.77 -20.82 21.66
C GLU A 148 -55.58 -19.76 20.90
N SER A 149 -55.01 -18.57 20.77
CA SER A 149 -55.60 -17.48 20.00
C SER A 149 -55.18 -17.59 18.54
N TYR A 150 -55.98 -18.25 17.71
CA TYR A 150 -55.79 -18.22 16.25
C TYR A 150 -56.16 -16.83 15.71
N TYR A 151 -55.14 -16.02 15.40
CA TYR A 151 -55.35 -14.76 14.69
C TYR A 151 -55.72 -15.06 13.24
N SER A 152 -56.81 -14.46 12.75
CA SER A 152 -57.16 -14.57 11.34
C SER A 152 -56.01 -14.04 10.45
N PRO A 153 -55.82 -14.56 9.22
CA PRO A 153 -54.75 -14.12 8.33
C PRO A 153 -54.72 -12.59 8.13
N ARG A 154 -55.89 -11.94 8.10
CA ARG A 154 -56.02 -10.48 8.04
C ARG A 154 -55.43 -9.78 9.27
N LYS A 155 -55.68 -10.31 10.47
CA LYS A 155 -55.18 -9.73 11.73
C LYS A 155 -53.68 -9.95 11.89
N GLN A 156 -53.15 -11.10 11.46
CA GLN A 156 -51.70 -11.33 11.40
C GLN A 156 -50.99 -10.38 10.45
N LYS A 157 -51.55 -10.16 9.25
CA LYS A 157 -51.00 -9.19 8.27
C LYS A 157 -50.98 -7.77 8.85
N ARG A 158 -52.03 -7.36 9.56
CA ARG A 158 -52.10 -6.05 10.24
C ARG A 158 -51.04 -5.89 11.33
N ILE A 159 -50.78 -6.95 12.12
CA ILE A 159 -49.73 -6.94 13.15
C ILE A 159 -48.34 -6.82 12.50
N LYS A 160 -48.07 -7.57 11.43
CA LYS A 160 -46.81 -7.46 10.68
C LYS A 160 -46.59 -6.06 10.11
N ILE A 161 -47.64 -5.42 9.58
CA ILE A 161 -47.58 -4.03 9.10
C ILE A 161 -47.25 -3.07 10.25
N LEU A 162 -47.88 -3.23 11.42
CA LEU A 162 -47.61 -2.37 12.58
C LEU A 162 -46.17 -2.53 13.09
N GLN A 163 -45.65 -3.76 13.13
CA GLN A 163 -44.25 -4.02 13.49
C GLN A 163 -43.28 -3.36 12.49
N ALA A 164 -43.55 -3.47 11.19
CA ALA A 164 -42.73 -2.81 10.17
C ALA A 164 -42.75 -1.28 10.30
N ILE A 165 -43.90 -0.67 10.60
CA ILE A 165 -44.01 0.78 10.83
C ILE A 165 -43.19 1.20 12.05
N GLN A 166 -43.19 0.40 13.11
CA GLN A 166 -42.42 0.68 14.32
C GLN A 166 -40.92 0.60 14.06
N GLU A 167 -40.48 -0.39 13.28
CA GLU A 167 -39.08 -0.53 12.89
C GLU A 167 -38.60 0.63 12.01
N ILE A 168 -39.43 1.07 11.05
CA ILE A 168 -39.15 2.26 10.24
C ILE A 168 -38.97 3.51 11.12
N ARG A 169 -39.79 3.69 12.16
CA ARG A 169 -39.61 4.82 13.10
C ARG A 169 -38.31 4.71 13.88
N ARG A 170 -37.97 3.52 14.37
CA ARG A 170 -36.71 3.30 15.09
C ARG A 170 -35.51 3.64 14.20
N LEU A 171 -35.51 3.16 12.96
CA LEU A 171 -34.45 3.45 11.99
C LEU A 171 -34.36 4.94 11.66
N LYS A 172 -35.49 5.63 11.51
CA LYS A 172 -35.51 7.10 11.32
C LYS A 172 -34.93 7.86 12.51
N ASN A 173 -35.25 7.44 13.72
CA ASN A 173 -34.71 8.08 14.93
C ASN A 173 -33.19 7.83 15.04
N ALA A 174 -32.73 6.60 14.82
CA ALA A 174 -31.30 6.29 14.80
C ALA A 174 -30.54 7.10 13.73
N LEU A 175 -31.14 7.27 12.55
CA LEU A 175 -30.57 8.11 11.50
C LEU A 175 -30.55 9.60 11.87
N SER A 176 -31.53 10.08 12.63
CA SER A 176 -31.55 11.44 13.18
C SER A 176 -30.45 11.64 14.23
N ASP A 177 -30.26 10.66 15.12
CA ASP A 177 -29.21 10.70 16.15
C ASP A 177 -27.82 10.72 15.50
N VAL A 178 -27.60 9.92 14.45
CA VAL A 178 -26.36 9.94 13.66
C VAL A 178 -26.15 11.29 12.97
N HIS A 179 -27.19 11.90 12.40
CA HIS A 179 -27.07 13.24 11.81
C HIS A 179 -26.70 14.30 12.86
N LEU A 180 -27.26 14.21 14.07
CA LEU A 180 -26.94 15.12 15.17
C LEU A 180 -25.49 14.93 15.64
N GLN A 181 -25.03 13.68 15.74
CA GLN A 181 -23.63 13.36 16.02
C GLN A 181 -22.71 13.92 14.94
N MET A 182 -23.06 13.79 13.66
CA MET A 182 -22.29 14.34 12.55
C MET A 182 -22.26 15.88 12.54
N GLN A 183 -23.33 16.56 12.97
CA GLN A 183 -23.35 18.03 13.11
C GLN A 183 -22.47 18.52 14.26
N ASN A 184 -22.32 17.73 15.32
CA ASN A 184 -21.50 18.09 16.47
C ASN A 184 -20.00 17.87 16.23
N VAL A 185 -19.60 17.19 15.15
CA VAL A 185 -18.19 17.07 14.75
C VAL A 185 -17.72 18.40 14.18
N SER A 186 -17.02 19.16 15.01
CA SER A 186 -16.40 20.43 14.63
C SER A 186 -15.00 20.21 14.05
N ASP A 187 -14.47 21.24 13.36
CA ASP A 187 -13.11 21.22 12.81
C ASP A 187 -12.02 21.05 13.89
N THR A 188 -12.32 21.35 15.16
CA THR A 188 -11.41 21.14 16.30
C THR A 188 -11.36 19.67 16.71
N SER A 189 -12.50 18.99 16.78
CA SER A 189 -12.56 17.54 17.05
C SER A 189 -11.85 16.72 15.96
N LEU A 190 -11.89 17.16 14.70
CA LEU A 190 -11.13 16.54 13.61
C LEU A 190 -9.62 16.71 13.78
N LYS A 191 -9.16 17.89 14.22
CA LYS A 191 -7.73 18.13 14.47
C LYS A 191 -7.21 17.28 15.62
N GLU A 192 -7.96 17.18 16.72
CA GLU A 192 -7.60 16.34 17.86
C GLU A 192 -7.59 14.86 17.50
N SER A 193 -8.58 14.39 16.74
CA SER A 193 -8.65 13.01 16.27
C SER A 193 -7.51 12.66 15.30
N LEU A 194 -7.13 13.59 14.41
CA LEU A 194 -5.99 13.41 13.50
C LEU A 194 -4.64 13.42 14.25
N ALA A 195 -4.50 14.25 15.29
CA ALA A 195 -3.29 14.26 16.12
C ALA A 195 -3.12 12.96 16.92
N ASN A 196 -4.23 12.41 17.43
CA ASN A 196 -4.23 11.19 18.23
C ASN A 196 -4.07 9.90 17.40
N SER A 197 -4.25 9.96 16.08
CA SER A 197 -4.24 8.79 15.18
C SER A 197 -2.88 8.49 14.54
N GLY A 198 -1.82 9.21 14.92
CA GLY A 198 -0.45 8.95 14.44
C GLY A 198 -0.25 9.18 12.93
N VAL A 199 -1.13 9.97 12.31
CA VAL A 199 -1.09 10.31 10.89
C VAL A 199 0.01 11.35 10.64
N SER A 200 0.75 11.22 9.53
CA SER A 200 1.79 12.19 9.18
C SER A 200 1.22 13.59 8.88
N ASP A 201 2.03 14.63 9.11
CA ASP A 201 1.60 16.02 8.90
C ASP A 201 1.06 16.28 7.48
N ILE A 202 1.73 15.72 6.46
CA ILE A 202 1.35 15.84 5.04
C ILE A 202 -0.02 15.21 4.79
N GLN A 203 -0.26 14.01 5.33
CA GLN A 203 -1.55 13.34 5.20
C GLN A 203 -2.64 14.13 5.93
N SER A 204 -2.33 14.70 7.09
CA SER A 204 -3.27 15.54 7.84
C SER A 204 -3.69 16.79 7.04
N GLU A 205 -2.75 17.41 6.33
CA GLU A 205 -2.99 18.60 5.50
C GLU A 205 -3.88 18.25 4.30
N HIS A 206 -3.57 17.16 3.61
CA HIS A 206 -4.38 16.67 2.50
C HIS A 206 -5.80 16.27 2.91
N ILE A 207 -5.96 15.64 4.07
CA ILE A 207 -7.29 15.31 4.60
C ILE A 207 -8.08 16.59 4.89
N LYS A 208 -7.45 17.62 5.47
CA LYS A 208 -8.09 18.93 5.69
C LYS A 208 -8.53 19.57 4.37
N ASP A 209 -7.68 19.51 3.33
CA ASP A 209 -8.01 20.03 2.00
C ASP A 209 -9.19 19.29 1.36
N ILE A 210 -9.26 17.97 1.52
CA ILE A 210 -10.40 17.15 1.06
C ILE A 210 -11.69 17.60 1.75
N PHE A 211 -11.68 17.73 3.08
CA PHE A 211 -12.86 18.16 3.82
C PHE A 211 -13.27 19.60 3.47
N ALA A 212 -12.30 20.52 3.35
CA ALA A 212 -12.56 21.90 2.94
C ALA A 212 -13.20 21.97 1.54
N ALA A 213 -12.70 21.18 0.59
CA ALA A 213 -13.25 21.11 -0.76
C ALA A 213 -14.63 20.42 -0.79
N ALA A 214 -14.87 19.43 0.08
CA ALA A 214 -16.16 18.73 0.19
C ALA A 214 -17.27 19.61 0.79
N LYS A 215 -16.94 20.53 1.72
CA LYS A 215 -17.90 21.51 2.29
C LYS A 215 -18.54 22.41 1.23
N ILE A 216 -17.83 22.69 0.14
CA ILE A 216 -18.32 23.58 -0.92
C ILE A 216 -19.28 22.80 -1.83
N LYS A 217 -20.56 23.19 -1.79
CA LYS A 217 -21.64 22.58 -2.59
C LYS A 217 -21.42 22.68 -4.10
N ASN A 218 -20.91 23.83 -4.57
CA ASN A 218 -20.62 24.03 -5.98
C ASN A 218 -19.21 23.52 -6.31
N SER A 219 -19.13 22.46 -7.12
CA SER A 219 -17.86 21.87 -7.56
C SER A 219 -16.93 22.85 -8.27
N LYS A 220 -17.47 23.89 -8.93
CA LYS A 220 -16.68 24.94 -9.61
C LYS A 220 -16.11 25.99 -8.65
N GLY A 221 -16.64 26.09 -7.44
CA GLY A 221 -16.20 27.04 -6.42
C GLY A 221 -15.09 26.50 -5.52
N ARG A 222 -14.68 25.24 -5.69
CA ARG A 222 -13.65 24.60 -4.88
C ARG A 222 -12.29 25.29 -5.10
N ARG A 223 -11.63 25.62 -3.99
CA ARG A 223 -10.25 26.11 -3.95
C ARG A 223 -9.37 25.01 -3.38
N TYR A 224 -8.16 24.92 -3.89
CA TYR A 224 -7.20 23.88 -3.56
C TYR A 224 -5.89 24.53 -3.13
N SER A 225 -5.24 23.96 -2.12
CA SER A 225 -3.89 24.35 -1.72
C SER A 225 -2.88 24.00 -2.82
N GLU A 226 -1.71 24.65 -2.81
CA GLU A 226 -0.63 24.35 -3.76
C GLU A 226 -0.09 22.92 -3.59
N ASN A 227 0.03 22.47 -2.33
CA ASN A 227 0.45 21.11 -1.99
C ASN A 227 -0.53 20.06 -2.54
N TRP A 228 -1.84 20.29 -2.41
CA TRP A 228 -2.85 19.41 -2.99
C TRP A 228 -2.83 19.43 -4.52
N MET A 229 -2.62 20.60 -5.12
CA MET A 229 -2.49 20.73 -6.58
C MET A 229 -1.28 19.95 -7.09
N MET A 230 -0.13 20.05 -6.40
CA MET A 230 1.08 19.29 -6.72
C MET A 230 0.83 17.78 -6.65
N LEU A 231 0.18 17.29 -5.59
CA LEU A 231 -0.19 15.88 -5.47
C LEU A 231 -1.12 15.44 -6.61
N CYS A 232 -2.15 16.25 -6.92
CA CYS A 232 -3.07 15.97 -8.01
C CYS A 232 -2.37 15.94 -9.37
N LEU A 233 -1.39 16.81 -9.59
CA LEU A 233 -0.56 16.85 -10.80
C LEU A 233 0.30 15.58 -10.91
N LEU A 234 0.99 15.18 -9.84
CA LEU A 234 1.76 13.94 -9.80
C LEU A 234 0.89 12.71 -10.06
N PHE A 235 -0.31 12.69 -9.46
CA PHE A 235 -1.25 11.60 -9.66
C PHE A 235 -1.78 11.54 -11.09
N GLN A 236 -2.10 12.70 -11.69
CA GLN A 236 -2.51 12.79 -13.09
C GLN A 236 -1.40 12.36 -14.06
N ILE A 237 -0.12 12.61 -13.75
CA ILE A 237 1.03 12.13 -14.55
C ILE A 237 1.15 10.61 -14.43
N ARG A 238 1.03 10.05 -13.22
CA ARG A 238 1.21 8.62 -12.98
C ARG A 238 0.05 7.76 -13.48
N SER A 239 -1.19 8.25 -13.36
CA SER A 239 -2.40 7.54 -13.81
C SER A 239 -3.53 8.50 -14.20
N PRO A 240 -3.56 8.95 -15.47
CA PRO A 240 -4.66 9.77 -15.99
C PRO A 240 -6.03 9.10 -15.87
N SER A 241 -6.08 7.78 -16.09
CA SER A 241 -7.32 6.98 -16.01
C SER A 241 -7.82 6.86 -14.58
N GLY A 242 -6.93 6.57 -13.63
CA GLY A 242 -7.26 6.50 -12.20
C GLY A 242 -7.72 7.85 -11.66
N TYR A 243 -7.04 8.93 -12.04
CA TYR A 243 -7.44 10.29 -11.68
C TYR A 243 -8.84 10.62 -12.20
N LYS A 244 -9.11 10.34 -13.48
CA LYS A 244 -10.41 10.57 -14.11
C LYS A 244 -11.51 9.76 -13.44
N PHE A 245 -11.27 8.48 -13.15
CA PHE A 245 -12.21 7.60 -12.47
C PHE A 245 -12.60 8.13 -11.08
N LEU A 246 -11.61 8.44 -10.23
CA LEU A 246 -11.88 8.93 -8.86
C LEU A 246 -12.64 10.25 -8.87
N ARG A 247 -12.36 11.12 -9.85
CA ARG A 247 -13.06 12.38 -10.04
C ARG A 247 -14.49 12.19 -10.54
N GLU A 248 -14.71 11.34 -11.54
CA GLU A 248 -16.03 11.11 -12.15
C GLU A 248 -16.98 10.40 -11.18
N GLN A 249 -16.47 9.48 -10.37
CA GLN A 249 -17.24 8.80 -9.32
C GLN A 249 -17.42 9.66 -8.05
N ASN A 250 -16.92 10.91 -8.05
CA ASN A 250 -16.97 11.82 -6.90
C ASN A 250 -16.43 11.22 -5.59
N ILE A 251 -15.46 10.30 -5.67
CA ILE A 251 -14.86 9.64 -4.50
C ILE A 251 -14.00 10.65 -3.73
N ILE A 252 -13.24 11.47 -4.46
CA ILE A 252 -12.37 12.50 -3.89
C ILE A 252 -12.66 13.82 -4.63
N PRO A 253 -12.70 14.98 -3.94
CA PRO A 253 -12.93 16.28 -4.57
C PRO A 253 -11.69 16.75 -5.35
N LEU A 254 -11.40 16.13 -6.49
CA LEU A 254 -10.24 16.41 -7.32
C LEU A 254 -10.47 17.60 -8.30
N PRO A 255 -9.44 18.43 -8.56
CA PRO A 255 -9.53 19.49 -9.57
C PRO A 255 -9.79 18.92 -10.97
N CYS A 256 -10.33 19.75 -11.87
CA CYS A 256 -10.51 19.30 -13.25
C CYS A 256 -9.16 19.18 -13.98
N VAL A 257 -9.09 18.25 -14.94
CA VAL A 257 -7.87 18.01 -15.73
C VAL A 257 -7.39 19.29 -16.43
N ASN A 258 -8.33 20.14 -16.86
CA ASN A 258 -7.99 21.43 -17.47
C ASN A 258 -7.31 22.39 -16.49
N THR A 259 -7.67 22.36 -15.20
CA THR A 259 -6.96 23.16 -14.17
C THR A 259 -5.53 22.65 -14.01
N ILE A 260 -5.31 21.33 -13.90
CA ILE A 260 -3.97 20.75 -13.83
C ILE A 260 -3.15 21.12 -15.07
N ARG A 261 -3.73 20.99 -16.26
CA ARG A 261 -3.07 21.39 -17.51
C ARG A 261 -2.70 22.87 -17.54
N LYS A 262 -3.54 23.76 -17.02
CA LYS A 262 -3.19 25.20 -16.92
C LYS A 262 -1.96 25.43 -16.05
N HIS A 263 -1.81 24.70 -14.95
CA HIS A 263 -0.60 24.77 -14.12
C HIS A 263 0.62 24.22 -14.85
N LEU A 264 0.50 23.10 -15.57
CA LEU A 264 1.59 22.57 -16.40
C LEU A 264 2.01 23.55 -17.49
N LEU A 265 1.04 24.22 -18.13
CA LEU A 265 1.29 25.23 -19.17
C LEU A 265 1.94 26.51 -18.65
N ALA A 266 1.93 26.75 -17.33
CA ALA A 266 2.66 27.87 -16.76
C ALA A 266 4.18 27.64 -16.75
N ILE A 267 4.61 26.38 -16.86
CA ILE A 267 6.02 26.01 -16.95
C ILE A 267 6.43 26.14 -18.42
N GLN A 268 7.32 27.09 -18.71
CA GLN A 268 7.93 27.23 -20.02
C GLN A 268 8.96 26.12 -20.19
N ILE A 269 8.68 25.18 -21.10
CA ILE A 269 9.59 24.08 -21.45
C ILE A 269 9.80 24.19 -22.96
N GLY A 270 11.07 24.31 -23.37
CA GLY A 270 11.50 24.34 -24.77
C GLY A 270 12.74 23.49 -24.96
N CYS A 271 13.25 23.42 -26.19
CA CYS A 271 14.55 22.82 -26.45
C CYS A 271 15.67 23.72 -25.88
N GLY A 272 16.81 23.13 -25.53
CA GLY A 272 17.94 23.82 -24.93
C GLY A 272 18.08 23.63 -23.43
N PHE A 273 18.84 24.54 -22.82
CA PHE A 273 19.17 24.55 -21.40
C PHE A 273 18.23 25.46 -20.61
N ASP A 274 17.40 24.91 -19.72
CA ASP A 274 16.51 25.70 -18.87
C ASP A 274 17.25 26.32 -17.68
N ILE A 275 17.39 27.65 -17.71
CA ILE A 275 18.05 28.44 -16.65
C ILE A 275 17.32 28.28 -15.30
N ASN A 276 15.99 28.20 -15.30
CA ASN A 276 15.23 28.04 -14.06
C ASN A 276 15.46 26.66 -13.43
N PHE A 277 15.57 25.63 -14.27
CA PHE A 277 16.01 24.30 -13.84
C PHE A 277 17.39 24.36 -13.17
N PHE A 278 18.41 25.00 -13.77
CA PHE A 278 19.75 25.05 -13.16
C PHE A 278 19.77 25.84 -11.83
N LYS A 279 18.93 26.87 -11.68
CA LYS A 279 18.75 27.56 -10.38
C LYS A 279 18.18 26.62 -9.31
N LEU A 280 17.18 25.81 -9.66
CA LEU A 280 16.61 24.79 -8.76
C LEU A 280 17.62 23.68 -8.46
N PHE A 281 18.38 23.25 -9.47
CA PHE A 281 19.45 22.28 -9.34
C PHE A 281 20.50 22.75 -8.34
N LYS A 282 20.97 24.00 -8.46
CA LYS A 282 21.92 24.63 -7.53
C LYS A 282 21.40 24.65 -6.09
N LYS A 283 20.13 25.00 -5.90
CA LYS A 283 19.49 24.94 -4.57
C LYS A 283 19.46 23.52 -4.01
N LYS A 284 19.12 22.51 -4.84
CA LYS A 284 19.08 21.10 -4.43
C LYS A 284 20.47 20.56 -4.07
N PHE A 285 21.51 20.95 -4.82
CA PHE A 285 22.89 20.47 -4.60
C PHE A 285 23.62 21.20 -3.48
N SER A 286 23.14 22.37 -3.05
CA SER A 286 23.68 23.09 -1.89
C SER A 286 23.63 22.30 -0.57
N VAL A 287 22.62 21.43 -0.42
CA VAL A 287 22.40 20.61 0.79
C VAL A 287 23.13 19.26 0.72
N LYS A 288 23.70 18.91 -0.45
CA LYS A 288 24.30 17.59 -0.69
C LYS A 288 25.77 17.51 -0.25
N THR A 289 26.20 16.30 0.10
CA THR A 289 27.61 16.00 0.41
C THR A 289 28.46 15.95 -0.87
N GLU A 290 29.78 16.08 -0.77
CA GLU A 290 30.68 16.03 -1.95
C GLU A 290 30.54 14.74 -2.74
N TYR A 291 30.36 13.60 -2.08
CA TYR A 291 30.12 12.32 -2.76
C TYR A 291 28.80 12.30 -3.51
N GLN A 292 27.74 12.89 -2.95
CA GLN A 292 26.42 12.99 -3.59
C GLN A 292 26.38 13.96 -4.77
N LYS A 293 27.34 14.88 -4.83
CA LYS A 293 27.49 15.81 -5.95
C LYS A 293 28.12 15.17 -7.19
N LYS A 294 28.75 14.00 -7.06
CA LYS A 294 29.39 13.30 -8.17
C LYS A 294 28.37 12.59 -9.07
N GLY A 295 28.52 12.76 -10.38
CA GLY A 295 27.66 12.14 -11.38
C GLY A 295 28.33 11.98 -12.73
N ILE A 296 27.58 11.36 -13.64
CA ILE A 296 27.96 11.11 -15.02
C ILE A 296 26.98 11.83 -15.93
N LEU A 297 27.48 12.39 -17.02
CA LEU A 297 26.66 12.92 -18.10
C LEU A 297 26.40 11.80 -19.12
N VAL A 298 25.13 11.51 -19.38
CA VAL A 298 24.69 10.51 -20.36
C VAL A 298 24.03 11.23 -21.53
N LEU A 299 24.40 10.86 -22.75
CA LEU A 299 23.79 11.38 -23.97
C LEU A 299 23.37 10.25 -24.89
N ASP A 300 22.19 10.40 -25.50
CA ASP A 300 21.72 9.53 -26.57
C ASP A 300 20.75 10.27 -27.48
N GLU A 301 20.58 9.73 -28.69
CA GLU A 301 19.65 10.25 -29.69
C GLU A 301 18.43 9.32 -29.83
N ILE A 302 17.23 9.91 -29.89
CA ILE A 302 15.99 9.18 -30.12
C ILE A 302 15.40 9.53 -31.49
N PHE A 303 14.84 8.55 -32.18
CA PHE A 303 14.08 8.80 -33.40
C PHE A 303 12.71 9.40 -33.07
N LEU A 304 12.39 10.52 -33.72
CA LEU A 304 11.12 11.22 -33.64
C LEU A 304 10.28 10.95 -34.88
N ARG A 305 8.96 11.01 -34.71
CA ARG A 305 8.04 10.98 -35.84
C ARG A 305 7.97 12.37 -36.45
N LEU A 306 8.23 12.47 -37.75
CA LEU A 306 8.04 13.69 -38.52
C LEU A 306 6.58 14.19 -38.43
N SER A 307 6.37 15.31 -37.77
CA SER A 307 5.11 16.07 -37.75
C SER A 307 5.39 17.56 -37.80
N ILE A 308 4.34 18.35 -38.00
CA ILE A 308 4.34 19.78 -37.69
C ILE A 308 3.05 20.00 -36.93
N ALA A 309 3.15 20.54 -35.73
CA ALA A 309 1.99 21.00 -34.98
C ALA A 309 2.09 22.50 -34.71
N VAL A 310 0.93 23.15 -34.66
CA VAL A 310 0.84 24.59 -34.38
C VAL A 310 0.37 24.75 -32.95
N ASN A 311 1.16 25.46 -32.15
CA ASN A 311 0.73 25.90 -30.84
C ASN A 311 -0.04 27.21 -30.99
N SER A 312 -1.38 27.12 -30.97
CA SER A 312 -2.26 28.27 -31.15
C SER A 312 -2.14 29.36 -30.08
N ARG A 313 -1.51 29.07 -28.93
CA ARG A 313 -1.34 30.03 -27.83
C ARG A 313 -0.08 30.87 -28.00
N THR A 314 1.03 30.24 -28.35
CA THR A 314 2.32 30.91 -28.59
C THR A 314 2.47 31.37 -30.03
N LEU A 315 1.59 30.92 -30.92
CA LEU A 315 1.68 31.09 -32.37
C LEU A 315 3.01 30.57 -32.93
N THR A 316 3.55 29.52 -32.31
CA THR A 316 4.79 28.86 -32.72
C THR A 316 4.50 27.52 -33.38
N TYR A 317 5.37 27.12 -34.29
CA TYR A 317 5.41 25.77 -34.81
C TYR A 317 6.23 24.89 -33.87
N SER A 318 5.78 23.67 -33.62
CA SER A 318 6.55 22.63 -32.93
C SER A 318 6.98 21.55 -33.93
N ASP A 319 7.91 20.70 -33.50
CA ASP A 319 8.48 19.58 -34.28
C ASP A 319 9.40 20.03 -35.45
N LEU A 320 9.90 21.25 -35.36
CA LEU A 320 10.98 21.76 -36.21
C LEU A 320 12.33 21.54 -35.53
N GLU A 321 13.40 21.62 -36.33
CA GLU A 321 14.76 21.66 -35.79
C GLU A 321 14.92 22.85 -34.82
N ASP A 322 15.32 22.55 -33.59
CA ASP A 322 15.40 23.50 -32.49
C ASP A 322 16.55 23.11 -31.56
N PHE A 323 17.61 23.92 -31.60
CA PHE A 323 18.77 23.82 -30.73
C PHE A 323 18.73 24.77 -29.53
N GLY A 324 17.61 25.44 -29.25
CA GLY A 324 17.46 26.36 -28.12
C GLY A 324 18.42 27.56 -28.18
N ASP A 325 18.62 28.12 -29.38
CA ASP A 325 19.57 29.20 -29.69
C ASP A 325 21.07 28.86 -29.48
N GLU A 326 21.40 27.60 -29.17
CA GLU A 326 22.78 27.18 -28.84
C GLU A 326 23.69 27.01 -30.05
N VAL A 327 23.12 26.58 -31.17
CA VAL A 327 23.84 26.34 -32.42
C VAL A 327 23.37 27.36 -33.45
N LYS A 328 24.23 28.33 -33.76
CA LYS A 328 24.04 29.24 -34.90
C LYS A 328 24.47 28.52 -36.18
N GLY A 329 23.60 27.69 -36.74
CA GLY A 329 23.81 27.05 -38.04
C GLY A 329 22.95 27.69 -39.13
N ASP A 330 23.31 27.46 -40.39
CA ASP A 330 22.52 27.73 -41.61
C ASP A 330 21.21 26.91 -41.68
N CYS A 331 20.56 26.69 -40.54
CA CYS A 331 19.34 25.93 -40.41
C CYS A 331 18.27 26.69 -41.19
N LYS A 332 17.78 26.07 -42.27
CA LYS A 332 16.51 26.49 -42.86
C LYS A 332 15.48 26.26 -41.75
N GLU A 333 15.01 27.34 -41.12
CA GLU A 333 14.06 27.35 -39.98
C GLU A 333 12.75 26.55 -40.20
N ALA A 334 12.59 25.87 -41.33
CA ALA A 334 11.44 25.07 -41.74
C ALA A 334 11.71 23.56 -41.81
N ASP A 335 12.92 23.10 -41.47
CA ASP A 335 13.24 21.67 -41.51
C ASP A 335 12.61 20.93 -40.31
N LYS A 336 11.92 19.82 -40.63
CA LYS A 336 11.24 18.99 -39.63
C LYS A 336 12.26 18.15 -38.87
N ALA A 337 12.13 18.10 -37.55
CA ALA A 337 12.98 17.27 -36.71
C ALA A 337 12.55 15.79 -36.78
N ASP A 338 13.52 14.91 -37.00
CA ASP A 338 13.36 13.44 -36.97
C ASP A 338 14.23 12.79 -35.89
N HIS A 339 15.09 13.55 -35.21
CA HIS A 339 15.90 13.08 -34.08
C HIS A 339 15.74 14.03 -32.88
N GLY A 340 15.81 13.47 -31.68
CA GLY A 340 15.86 14.19 -30.42
C GLY A 340 17.14 13.83 -29.67
N LEU A 341 18.04 14.77 -29.47
CA LEU A 341 19.20 14.60 -28.60
C LEU A 341 18.80 14.89 -27.16
N VAL A 342 19.03 13.95 -26.26
CA VAL A 342 18.75 14.11 -24.83
C VAL A 342 20.04 14.03 -24.04
N LEU A 343 20.32 15.07 -23.25
CA LEU A 343 21.38 15.07 -22.25
C LEU A 343 20.77 14.81 -20.88
N MET A 344 21.34 13.87 -20.13
CA MET A 344 20.85 13.44 -18.82
C MET A 344 21.97 13.41 -17.80
N TRP A 345 21.72 13.98 -16.63
CA TRP A 345 22.55 13.80 -15.44
C TRP A 345 22.16 12.51 -14.70
N GLN A 346 23.15 11.68 -14.40
CA GLN A 346 23.03 10.49 -13.58
C GLN A 346 23.87 10.64 -12.32
N SER A 347 23.26 10.62 -11.14
CA SER A 347 24.01 10.57 -9.88
C SER A 347 24.66 9.20 -9.69
N LEU A 348 25.89 9.19 -9.16
CA LEU A 348 26.61 7.97 -8.80
C LEU A 348 26.27 7.49 -7.38
N ALA A 349 25.96 8.41 -6.46
CA ALA A 349 25.72 8.07 -5.06
C ALA A 349 24.24 7.81 -4.75
N GLU A 350 23.33 8.38 -5.54
CA GLU A 350 21.89 8.28 -5.32
C GLU A 350 21.18 7.77 -6.57
N ASN A 351 20.03 7.12 -6.39
CA ASN A 351 19.13 6.78 -7.49
C ASN A 351 18.36 8.03 -7.97
N PHE A 352 19.10 8.97 -8.55
CA PHE A 352 18.61 10.24 -9.05
C PHE A 352 19.11 10.46 -10.48
N THR A 353 18.14 10.55 -11.40
CA THR A 353 18.37 10.82 -12.81
C THR A 353 17.56 12.03 -13.22
N GLN A 354 18.12 12.86 -14.10
CA GLN A 354 17.47 14.10 -14.49
C GLN A 354 17.88 14.51 -15.90
N PRO A 355 16.94 14.57 -16.85
CA PRO A 355 17.18 15.25 -18.12
C PRO A 355 17.54 16.71 -17.86
N ILE A 356 18.62 17.19 -18.49
CA ILE A 356 19.13 18.57 -18.30
C ILE A 356 18.88 19.43 -19.54
N ALA A 357 18.85 18.82 -20.71
CA ALA A 357 18.61 19.50 -21.98
C ALA A 357 18.07 18.50 -23.00
N VAL A 358 17.23 19.02 -23.88
CA VAL A 358 16.67 18.29 -25.03
C VAL A 358 16.83 19.18 -26.25
N PHE A 359 17.26 18.61 -27.37
CA PHE A 359 17.40 19.31 -28.64
C PHE A 359 16.68 18.50 -29.72
N ALA A 360 16.05 19.19 -30.66
CA ALA A 360 15.40 18.57 -31.80
C ALA A 360 16.22 18.86 -33.06
N SER A 361 16.60 17.83 -33.81
CA SER A 361 17.47 17.97 -35.00
C SER A 361 16.93 17.22 -36.20
N LYS A 362 17.35 17.66 -37.39
CA LYS A 362 17.17 16.92 -38.63
C LYS A 362 18.41 16.06 -38.91
N GLY A 363 18.28 14.78 -38.65
CA GLY A 363 19.36 13.81 -38.61
C GLY A 363 20.13 13.83 -37.28
N PRO A 364 21.13 12.95 -37.15
CA PRO A 364 22.06 12.96 -36.03
C PRO A 364 22.77 14.30 -35.88
N VAL A 365 22.99 14.75 -34.65
CA VAL A 365 23.66 16.02 -34.37
C VAL A 365 25.11 15.94 -34.84
N LYS A 366 25.57 16.98 -35.54
CA LYS A 366 26.96 17.05 -36.04
C LYS A 366 27.93 16.97 -34.86
N GLY A 367 28.98 16.17 -34.99
CA GLY A 367 29.91 15.92 -33.88
C GLY A 367 30.58 17.19 -33.31
N ILE A 368 30.84 18.20 -34.14
CA ILE A 368 31.36 19.51 -33.69
C ILE A 368 30.35 20.22 -32.78
N ASP A 369 29.08 20.28 -33.19
CA ASP A 369 28.03 20.97 -32.45
C ASP A 369 27.66 20.18 -31.19
N LEU A 370 27.65 18.84 -31.27
CA LEU A 370 27.49 17.97 -30.12
C LEU A 370 28.59 18.21 -29.07
N ALA A 371 29.86 18.36 -29.47
CA ALA A 371 30.95 18.67 -28.55
C ALA A 371 30.73 20.01 -27.84
N LYS A 372 30.28 21.05 -28.55
CA LYS A 372 29.94 22.35 -27.94
C LYS A 372 28.79 22.22 -26.93
N LEU A 373 27.74 21.48 -27.27
CA LEU A 373 26.60 21.25 -26.38
C LEU A 373 27.01 20.51 -25.11
N VAL A 374 27.87 19.48 -25.23
CA VAL A 374 28.40 18.73 -24.09
C VAL A 374 29.27 19.61 -23.19
N ILE A 375 30.17 20.41 -23.75
CA ILE A 375 30.99 21.36 -22.98
C ILE A 375 30.09 22.35 -22.23
N LYS A 376 29.08 22.91 -22.90
CA LYS A 376 28.14 23.84 -22.25
C LYS A 376 27.35 23.16 -21.13
N ALA A 377 26.88 21.93 -21.34
CA ALA A 377 26.20 21.15 -20.33
C ALA A 377 27.08 20.92 -19.09
N ILE A 378 28.37 20.61 -19.30
CA ILE A 378 29.34 20.43 -18.23
C ILE A 378 29.50 21.73 -17.43
N MET A 379 29.68 22.86 -18.10
CA MET A 379 29.84 24.17 -17.44
C MET A 379 28.63 24.53 -16.57
N LEU A 380 27.41 24.31 -17.08
CA LEU A 380 26.17 24.63 -16.34
C LEU A 380 25.94 23.70 -15.14
N LEU A 381 26.30 22.42 -15.27
CA LEU A 381 26.19 21.45 -14.18
C LEU A 381 27.19 21.72 -13.05
N GLU A 382 28.44 22.03 -13.41
CA GLU A 382 29.48 22.37 -12.44
C GLU A 382 29.18 23.69 -11.72
N ASP A 383 28.65 24.72 -12.41
CA ASP A 383 28.15 25.95 -11.73
C ASP A 383 26.97 25.66 -10.80
N GLY A 384 26.15 24.66 -11.14
CA GLY A 384 25.09 24.12 -10.30
C GLY A 384 25.59 23.33 -9.08
N GLY A 385 26.90 23.05 -8.98
CA GLY A 385 27.51 22.29 -7.91
C GLY A 385 27.48 20.77 -8.09
N GLY A 386 27.18 20.28 -9.30
CA GLY A 386 27.30 18.87 -9.67
C GLY A 386 28.66 18.60 -10.31
N HIS A 387 29.41 17.64 -9.78
CA HIS A 387 30.74 17.26 -10.26
C HIS A 387 30.66 16.13 -11.27
N ILE A 388 31.05 16.41 -12.51
CA ILE A 388 31.04 15.44 -13.60
C ILE A 388 32.32 14.61 -13.54
N VAL A 389 32.14 13.30 -13.41
CA VAL A 389 33.24 12.33 -13.36
C VAL A 389 33.43 11.62 -14.70
N GLY A 390 32.40 11.60 -15.56
CA GLY A 390 32.48 10.92 -16.85
C GLY A 390 31.36 11.30 -17.81
N LEU A 391 31.54 10.86 -19.05
CA LEU A 391 30.60 11.01 -20.17
C LEU A 391 30.30 9.62 -20.74
N THR A 392 29.03 9.28 -20.89
CA THR A 392 28.58 8.04 -21.52
C THR A 392 27.80 8.36 -22.80
N SER A 393 28.25 7.81 -23.92
CA SER A 393 27.58 7.91 -25.22
C SER A 393 27.67 6.59 -25.99
N ASN A 394 26.81 6.42 -27.00
CA ASN A 394 26.90 5.28 -27.91
C ASN A 394 28.10 5.42 -28.89
N GLU A 395 28.40 4.36 -29.64
CA GLU A 395 29.52 4.32 -30.59
C GLU A 395 29.16 4.78 -32.02
N ALA A 396 28.12 5.61 -32.17
CA ALA A 396 27.76 6.18 -33.46
C ALA A 396 28.89 7.05 -34.03
N SER A 397 28.92 7.21 -35.36
CA SER A 397 29.95 7.99 -36.05
C SER A 397 30.04 9.44 -35.58
N THR A 398 28.90 10.07 -35.27
CA THR A 398 28.82 11.43 -34.73
C THR A 398 29.44 11.54 -33.34
N ASN A 399 29.16 10.57 -32.46
CA ASN A 399 29.74 10.49 -31.12
C ASN A 399 31.25 10.22 -31.15
N ARG A 400 31.72 9.34 -32.04
CA ARG A 400 33.16 9.13 -32.25
C ARG A 400 33.87 10.40 -32.73
N TYR A 401 33.21 11.19 -33.59
CA TYR A 401 33.75 12.47 -34.02
C TYR A 401 33.79 13.47 -32.86
N MET A 402 32.73 13.55 -32.03
CA MET A 402 32.72 14.35 -30.81
C MET A 402 33.88 13.96 -29.87
N TRP A 403 34.14 12.67 -29.66
CA TRP A 403 35.28 12.21 -28.86
C TRP A 403 36.61 12.75 -29.39
N LYS A 404 36.81 12.68 -30.71
CA LYS A 404 38.01 13.21 -31.36
C LYS A 404 38.16 14.72 -31.15
N GLU A 405 37.08 15.48 -31.28
CA GLU A 405 37.06 16.93 -31.02
C GLU A 405 37.35 17.26 -29.54
N LEU A 406 36.93 16.40 -28.62
CA LEU A 406 37.28 16.49 -27.19
C LEU A 406 38.71 16.00 -26.88
N GLY A 407 39.48 15.59 -27.89
CA GLY A 407 40.85 15.10 -27.75
C GLY A 407 40.98 13.62 -27.37
N ILE A 408 39.87 12.87 -27.39
CA ILE A 408 39.85 11.42 -27.14
C ILE A 408 40.09 10.69 -28.46
N CYS A 409 41.32 10.21 -28.65
CA CYS A 409 41.65 9.28 -29.73
C CYS A 409 41.84 7.89 -29.13
N PRO A 410 41.00 6.89 -29.45
CA PRO A 410 41.32 5.51 -29.19
C PRO A 410 42.38 5.06 -30.20
N SER A 411 43.64 5.43 -29.97
CA SER A 411 44.75 4.93 -30.78
C SER A 411 44.98 3.46 -30.45
N ILE A 412 44.53 2.57 -31.34
CA ILE A 412 45.03 1.19 -31.43
C ILE A 412 46.47 1.18 -31.99
N GLU A 413 47.04 2.34 -32.32
CA GLU A 413 48.35 2.50 -32.97
C GLU A 413 49.54 1.97 -32.13
N GLU A 414 49.34 1.61 -30.86
CA GLU A 414 50.31 0.84 -30.06
C GLU A 414 50.12 -0.68 -30.10
N PHE A 415 49.29 -1.22 -31.00
CA PHE A 415 49.27 -2.67 -31.25
C PHE A 415 50.49 -3.07 -32.11
N LYS A 416 51.66 -3.05 -31.49
CA LYS A 416 52.93 -3.46 -32.10
C LYS A 416 53.12 -4.96 -31.95
N ASN A 417 52.50 -5.74 -32.84
CA ASN A 417 52.72 -7.18 -32.93
C ASN A 417 53.90 -7.57 -33.85
N HIS A 418 54.79 -6.64 -34.17
CA HIS A 418 55.92 -6.87 -35.06
C HIS A 418 57.17 -6.11 -34.62
N TYR A 419 58.34 -6.64 -34.97
CA TYR A 419 59.62 -5.96 -34.85
C TYR A 419 60.33 -5.93 -36.21
N GLU A 420 61.30 -5.03 -36.37
CA GLU A 420 62.11 -4.94 -37.59
C GLU A 420 62.96 -6.20 -37.73
N ASN A 421 63.02 -6.76 -38.93
CA ASN A 421 63.84 -7.93 -39.18
C ASN A 421 65.32 -7.55 -38.97
N PRO A 422 66.07 -8.25 -38.10
CA PRO A 422 67.45 -7.88 -37.77
C PRO A 422 68.44 -8.01 -38.94
N PHE A 423 68.05 -8.67 -40.04
CA PHE A 423 68.84 -8.78 -41.26
C PHE A 423 68.47 -7.74 -42.33
N ASP A 424 67.27 -7.16 -42.26
CA ASP A 424 66.75 -6.22 -43.25
C ASP A 424 65.68 -5.31 -42.64
N ASN A 425 66.08 -4.06 -42.35
CA ASN A 425 65.25 -3.07 -41.67
C ASN A 425 64.02 -2.64 -42.50
N THR A 426 63.91 -3.03 -43.77
CA THR A 426 62.70 -2.77 -44.58
C THR A 426 61.60 -3.83 -44.37
N ARG A 427 61.91 -4.97 -43.75
CA ARG A 427 60.98 -6.07 -43.52
C ARG A 427 60.54 -6.14 -42.05
N LYS A 428 59.27 -6.45 -41.84
CA LYS A 428 58.65 -6.61 -40.52
C LYS A 428 58.46 -8.08 -40.19
N VAL A 429 58.84 -8.50 -38.98
CA VAL A 429 58.60 -9.85 -38.45
C VAL A 429 57.43 -9.78 -37.49
N PHE A 430 56.31 -10.38 -37.87
CA PHE A 430 55.08 -10.40 -37.06
C PHE A 430 55.11 -11.58 -36.08
N ILE A 431 54.92 -11.27 -34.80
CA ILE A 431 54.73 -12.26 -33.73
C ILE A 431 53.25 -12.60 -33.70
N HIS A 432 52.93 -13.84 -34.07
CA HIS A 432 51.60 -14.39 -33.92
C HIS A 432 51.53 -15.10 -32.56
N LEU A 433 50.67 -14.61 -31.66
CA LEU A 433 50.36 -15.31 -30.42
C LEU A 433 49.69 -16.65 -30.78
N SER A 434 50.26 -17.76 -30.36
CA SER A 434 49.82 -19.13 -30.71
C SER A 434 48.50 -19.56 -30.04
N LYS A 435 47.67 -18.63 -29.56
CA LYS A 435 46.40 -18.99 -28.95
C LYS A 435 45.45 -19.50 -30.05
N PRO A 436 44.74 -20.62 -29.83
CA PRO A 436 43.72 -21.08 -30.76
C PRO A 436 42.67 -20.00 -31.01
N TYR A 437 42.07 -19.99 -32.20
CA TYR A 437 41.02 -19.04 -32.54
C TYR A 437 39.74 -19.36 -31.77
N ILE A 438 39.04 -18.32 -31.30
CA ILE A 438 37.66 -18.42 -30.83
C ILE A 438 36.77 -18.70 -32.03
N LYS A 439 35.96 -19.76 -31.99
CA LYS A 439 35.12 -20.18 -33.13
C LYS A 439 33.65 -20.00 -32.82
N TRP A 440 32.94 -19.28 -33.69
CA TRP A 440 31.48 -19.19 -33.63
C TRP A 440 30.79 -20.56 -33.77
N SER A 441 31.40 -21.47 -34.53
CA SER A 441 30.90 -22.84 -34.69
C SER A 441 30.78 -23.57 -33.35
N ASP A 442 31.67 -23.33 -32.39
CA ASP A 442 31.62 -24.00 -31.09
C ASP A 442 30.32 -23.68 -30.34
N PHE A 443 29.86 -22.43 -30.40
CA PHE A 443 28.59 -22.01 -29.79
C PHE A 443 27.39 -22.62 -30.52
N HIS A 444 27.47 -22.70 -31.86
CA HIS A 444 26.41 -23.26 -32.69
C HIS A 444 26.29 -24.78 -32.54
N ASP A 445 27.41 -25.50 -32.51
CA ASP A 445 27.48 -26.95 -32.35
C ASP A 445 27.00 -27.38 -30.95
N LEU A 446 27.33 -26.59 -29.91
CA LEU A 446 26.74 -26.74 -28.59
C LEU A 446 25.20 -26.67 -28.67
N PHE A 447 24.65 -25.63 -29.29
CA PHE A 447 23.20 -25.46 -29.43
C PHE A 447 22.54 -26.60 -30.21
N LEU A 448 23.11 -27.03 -31.33
CA LEU A 448 22.58 -28.14 -32.12
C LEU A 448 22.55 -29.44 -31.34
N ASN A 449 23.60 -29.72 -30.56
CA ASN A 449 23.68 -30.90 -29.73
C ASN A 449 22.68 -30.85 -28.55
N GLU A 450 22.49 -29.67 -27.96
CA GLU A 450 21.46 -29.45 -26.94
C GLU A 450 20.03 -29.58 -27.47
N ALA A 451 19.80 -29.17 -28.72
CA ALA A 451 18.48 -29.26 -29.35
C ALA A 451 17.99 -30.71 -29.49
N GLN A 452 18.90 -31.70 -29.50
CA GLN A 452 18.58 -33.12 -29.58
C GLN A 452 18.17 -33.74 -28.24
N SER A 453 18.45 -33.08 -27.11
CA SER A 453 18.14 -33.59 -25.76
C SER A 453 16.92 -32.90 -25.15
N LEU A 454 16.08 -33.67 -24.44
CA LEU A 454 15.01 -33.11 -23.60
C LEU A 454 15.57 -32.41 -22.36
N LEU A 455 16.67 -32.91 -21.80
CA LEU A 455 17.36 -32.32 -20.64
C LEU A 455 18.59 -31.56 -21.14
N LYS A 456 18.50 -30.24 -21.13
CA LYS A 456 19.53 -29.32 -21.63
C LYS A 456 20.37 -28.77 -20.48
N VAL A 457 21.67 -28.68 -20.70
CA VAL A 457 22.66 -28.03 -19.81
C VAL A 457 22.56 -26.51 -19.92
N CYS A 458 22.32 -25.96 -21.12
CA CYS A 458 22.13 -24.53 -21.38
C CYS A 458 20.71 -24.25 -21.91
N PRO A 459 19.64 -24.49 -21.12
CA PRO A 459 18.24 -24.43 -21.58
C PRO A 459 17.80 -23.03 -22.05
N LYS A 460 18.58 -21.99 -21.77
CA LYS A 460 18.30 -20.62 -22.18
C LYS A 460 18.60 -20.37 -23.66
N LEU A 461 19.45 -21.21 -24.28
CA LEU A 461 19.79 -21.09 -25.70
C LEU A 461 18.61 -21.50 -26.57
N THR A 462 18.29 -20.64 -27.55
CA THR A 462 17.20 -20.81 -28.51
C THR A 462 17.68 -20.42 -29.90
N THR A 463 16.93 -20.78 -30.94
CA THR A 463 17.23 -20.40 -32.34
C THR A 463 17.46 -18.90 -32.49
N HIS A 464 16.71 -18.06 -31.76
CA HIS A 464 16.86 -16.61 -31.77
C HIS A 464 18.20 -16.07 -31.24
N HIS A 465 19.06 -16.90 -30.63
CA HIS A 465 20.43 -16.49 -30.28
C HIS A 465 21.37 -16.53 -31.49
N PHE A 466 21.05 -17.34 -32.50
CA PHE A 466 21.88 -17.58 -33.68
C PHE A 466 21.25 -16.99 -34.95
N GLU A 467 19.93 -17.00 -35.04
CA GLU A 467 19.15 -16.44 -36.15
C GLU A 467 18.55 -15.09 -35.76
N LEU A 468 19.38 -14.04 -35.85
CA LEU A 468 19.01 -12.70 -35.43
C LEU A 468 18.23 -11.93 -36.52
N ASN A 469 16.95 -11.67 -36.27
CA ASN A 469 16.16 -10.67 -37.01
C ASN A 469 16.41 -9.24 -36.49
N ASN A 470 15.93 -8.22 -37.22
CA ASN A 470 16.17 -6.81 -36.90
C ASN A 470 15.75 -6.41 -35.47
N PHE A 471 14.64 -6.96 -34.95
CA PHE A 471 14.19 -6.68 -33.58
C PHE A 471 15.02 -7.40 -32.51
N SER A 472 15.48 -8.62 -32.81
CA SER A 472 16.29 -9.43 -31.89
C SER A 472 17.72 -8.91 -31.74
N LYS A 473 18.29 -8.29 -32.79
CA LYS A 473 19.63 -7.67 -32.74
C LYS A 473 19.76 -6.60 -31.65
N MET A 474 18.69 -5.88 -31.34
CA MET A 474 18.68 -4.85 -30.29
C MET A 474 18.52 -5.42 -28.87
N LYS A 475 18.24 -6.72 -28.73
CA LYS A 475 18.05 -7.35 -27.41
C LYS A 475 19.38 -7.84 -26.86
N VAL A 476 19.99 -7.00 -26.00
CA VAL A 476 21.21 -7.32 -25.23
C VAL A 476 21.10 -8.66 -24.48
N LYS A 477 19.87 -9.06 -24.10
CA LYS A 477 19.56 -10.36 -23.50
C LYS A 477 20.20 -11.54 -24.24
N TYR A 478 20.11 -11.59 -25.57
CA TYR A 478 20.60 -12.75 -26.33
C TYR A 478 22.13 -12.84 -26.27
N ALA A 479 22.84 -11.72 -26.43
CA ALA A 479 24.29 -11.68 -26.29
C ALA A 479 24.74 -12.06 -24.87
N THR A 480 24.05 -11.53 -23.84
CA THR A 480 24.37 -11.84 -22.43
C THR A 480 24.16 -13.31 -22.11
N GLN A 481 23.10 -13.93 -22.65
CA GLN A 481 22.82 -15.35 -22.43
C GLN A 481 23.81 -16.26 -23.17
N LEU A 482 24.22 -15.86 -24.38
CA LEU A 482 25.17 -16.60 -25.20
C LEU A 482 26.58 -16.60 -24.58
N PHE A 483 27.08 -15.45 -24.13
CA PHE A 483 28.38 -15.32 -23.48
C PHE A 483 28.24 -15.40 -21.96
N SER A 484 27.58 -16.44 -21.46
CA SER A 484 27.34 -16.64 -20.03
C SER A 484 28.21 -17.74 -19.44
N SER A 485 28.40 -17.69 -18.12
CA SER A 485 29.07 -18.76 -17.36
C SER A 485 28.41 -20.13 -17.57
N SER A 486 27.08 -20.18 -17.73
CA SER A 486 26.37 -21.44 -18.01
C SER A 486 26.73 -22.05 -19.37
N VAL A 487 26.95 -21.22 -20.39
CA VAL A 487 27.36 -21.68 -21.73
C VAL A 487 28.79 -22.20 -21.70
N ALA A 488 29.69 -21.53 -20.98
CA ALA A 488 31.05 -22.00 -20.76
C ALA A 488 31.08 -23.37 -20.05
N VAL A 489 30.28 -23.55 -18.99
CA VAL A 489 30.13 -24.85 -18.31
C VAL A 489 29.53 -25.91 -19.25
N GLY A 490 28.58 -25.53 -20.09
CA GLY A 490 28.03 -26.41 -21.13
C GLY A 490 29.07 -26.89 -22.13
N MET A 491 29.91 -25.98 -22.66
CA MET A 491 31.01 -26.31 -23.55
C MET A 491 31.98 -27.31 -22.88
N LYS A 492 32.37 -27.04 -21.64
CA LYS A 492 33.23 -27.94 -20.86
C LYS A 492 32.61 -29.33 -20.68
N PHE A 493 31.35 -29.39 -20.27
CA PHE A 493 30.63 -30.65 -20.05
C PHE A 493 30.58 -31.54 -21.29
N TYR A 494 30.22 -30.97 -22.45
CA TYR A 494 30.13 -31.76 -23.68
C TYR A 494 31.49 -32.13 -24.26
N ARG A 495 32.52 -31.31 -24.02
CA ARG A 495 33.91 -31.66 -24.33
C ARG A 495 34.39 -32.84 -23.48
N GLU A 496 34.12 -32.84 -22.18
CA GLU A 496 34.44 -33.96 -21.26
C GLU A 496 33.66 -35.24 -21.61
N LYS A 497 32.44 -35.12 -22.15
CA LYS A 497 31.68 -36.26 -22.70
C LYS A 497 32.21 -36.78 -24.04
N GLY A 498 33.25 -36.18 -24.61
CA GLY A 498 33.89 -36.64 -25.84
C GLY A 498 33.19 -36.21 -27.13
N LEU A 499 32.39 -35.14 -27.10
CA LEU A 499 31.79 -34.60 -28.33
C LEU A 499 32.89 -34.04 -29.24
N LYS A 500 33.11 -34.69 -30.40
CA LYS A 500 34.18 -34.33 -31.35
C LYS A 500 34.12 -32.86 -31.80
N ALA A 501 32.91 -32.34 -32.00
CA ALA A 501 32.70 -30.95 -32.44
C ALA A 501 33.25 -29.90 -31.45
N LEU A 502 33.35 -30.23 -30.15
CA LEU A 502 33.79 -29.30 -29.11
C LEU A 502 35.17 -29.62 -28.54
N GLN A 503 35.96 -30.50 -29.16
CA GLN A 503 37.29 -30.87 -28.65
C GLN A 503 38.24 -29.67 -28.51
N ASP A 504 38.18 -28.72 -29.45
CA ASP A 504 39.02 -27.52 -29.47
C ASP A 504 38.35 -26.28 -28.85
N SER A 505 37.24 -26.43 -28.13
CA SER A 505 36.41 -25.32 -27.64
C SER A 505 36.97 -24.55 -26.43
N HIS A 506 38.21 -24.84 -25.98
CA HIS A 506 38.75 -24.30 -24.73
C HIS A 506 38.89 -22.77 -24.74
N GLU A 507 39.34 -22.19 -25.86
CA GLU A 507 39.46 -20.73 -25.97
C GLU A 507 38.09 -20.05 -26.06
N SER A 508 37.10 -20.67 -26.71
CA SER A 508 35.71 -20.18 -26.77
C SER A 508 35.04 -20.18 -25.39
N GLU A 509 35.31 -21.21 -24.56
CA GLU A 509 34.90 -21.26 -23.15
C GLU A 509 35.52 -20.13 -22.34
N LEU A 510 36.85 -19.97 -22.40
CA LEU A 510 37.56 -18.90 -21.68
C LEU A 510 37.07 -17.52 -22.10
N PHE A 511 36.81 -17.32 -23.39
CA PHE A 511 36.24 -16.09 -23.92
C PHE A 511 34.84 -15.80 -23.35
N ALA A 512 33.95 -16.80 -23.31
CA ALA A 512 32.62 -16.64 -22.74
C ALA A 512 32.67 -16.29 -21.24
N ILE A 513 33.56 -16.91 -20.46
CA ILE A 513 33.78 -16.57 -19.04
C ILE A 513 34.31 -15.15 -18.89
N THR A 514 35.30 -14.78 -19.70
CA THR A 514 35.92 -13.45 -19.65
C THR A 514 34.89 -12.36 -19.94
N LEU A 515 34.07 -12.54 -20.98
CA LEU A 515 32.99 -11.62 -21.30
C LEU A 515 31.90 -11.58 -20.22
N ASN A 516 31.52 -12.73 -19.67
CA ASN A 516 30.54 -12.81 -18.58
C ASN A 516 31.01 -11.99 -17.37
N ASN A 517 32.23 -12.26 -16.89
CA ASN A 517 32.79 -11.59 -15.72
C ASN A 517 32.97 -10.09 -15.96
N MET A 518 33.46 -9.70 -17.13
CA MET A 518 33.57 -8.28 -17.52
C MET A 518 32.19 -7.60 -17.51
N PHE A 519 31.17 -8.24 -18.09
CA PHE A 519 29.82 -7.69 -18.14
C PHE A 519 29.17 -7.60 -16.76
N GLU A 520 29.35 -8.61 -15.91
CA GLU A 520 28.87 -8.60 -14.52
C GLU A 520 29.55 -7.50 -13.71
N ALA A 521 30.88 -7.38 -13.80
CA ALA A 521 31.67 -6.37 -13.12
C ALA A 521 31.27 -4.93 -13.48
N LEU A 522 30.90 -4.69 -14.75
CA LEU A 522 30.44 -3.38 -15.24
C LEU A 522 28.96 -3.10 -14.94
N ASN A 523 28.19 -4.10 -14.50
CA ASN A 523 26.74 -4.02 -14.32
C ASN A 523 26.28 -4.35 -12.88
N CYS A 524 27.20 -4.34 -11.92
CA CYS A 524 26.91 -4.47 -10.48
C CYS A 524 25.93 -3.38 -10.05
N ARG A 525 24.88 -3.75 -9.28
CA ARG A 525 23.83 -2.80 -8.87
C ARG A 525 23.96 -2.35 -7.43
N PHE A 526 24.62 -3.15 -6.61
CA PHE A 526 24.76 -2.90 -5.18
C PHE A 526 26.22 -2.75 -4.81
N SER A 527 26.51 -1.90 -3.82
CA SER A 527 27.86 -1.71 -3.29
C SER A 527 28.48 -3.02 -2.77
N ALA A 528 27.66 -3.95 -2.29
CA ALA A 528 28.10 -5.26 -1.83
C ALA A 528 28.73 -6.10 -2.94
N GLU A 529 28.22 -5.97 -4.17
CA GLU A 529 28.67 -6.67 -5.40
C GLU A 529 29.82 -5.94 -6.09
N GLY A 530 30.21 -4.75 -5.62
CA GLY A 530 31.27 -3.97 -6.22
C GLY A 530 32.63 -4.64 -6.13
N ILE A 531 33.47 -4.44 -7.15
CA ILE A 531 34.85 -4.91 -7.23
C ILE A 531 35.63 -4.41 -6.00
N ARG A 532 36.31 -5.33 -5.31
CA ARG A 532 37.16 -5.01 -4.15
C ARG A 532 38.61 -5.29 -4.46
N LYS A 533 39.52 -4.67 -3.72
CA LYS A 533 40.92 -5.07 -3.73
C LYS A 533 40.98 -6.56 -3.31
N ASN A 534 41.32 -7.44 -4.25
CA ASN A 534 41.32 -8.92 -4.15
C ASN A 534 39.99 -9.66 -4.50
N SER A 535 39.01 -9.04 -5.18
CA SER A 535 37.87 -9.79 -5.73
C SER A 535 38.30 -10.72 -6.87
N LYS A 536 37.62 -11.87 -7.02
CA LYS A 536 37.85 -12.83 -8.11
C LYS A 536 37.34 -12.35 -9.48
N ASP A 537 36.64 -11.21 -9.49
CA ASP A 537 35.94 -10.66 -10.65
C ASP A 537 36.85 -9.86 -11.60
N LEU A 538 38.16 -9.75 -11.28
CA LEU A 538 39.21 -9.16 -12.12
C LEU A 538 40.39 -10.13 -12.29
#